data_AF-A0AAJ2X232-F1
#
_entry.id   AF-A0AAJ2X232-F1
#
_cell.length_a   1.000
_cell.length_b   1.000
_cell.length_c   1.000
_cell.angle_alpha   90.00
_cell.angle_beta   90.00
_cell.angle_gamma   90.00
#
_symmetry.space_group_name_H-M   'P 1'
#
loop_
_entity.id
_entity.type
_entity.pdbx_description
1 polymer ?
#
loop_
_entity_poly.entity_id
_entity_poly.type
_entity_poly.pdbx_seq_one_letter_code
_entity_poly.pdbx_strand_id
1 'polypeptide(L)'
;MTKSGRFHYASAHALRVIKMREWSPDGQPGKPNRLSLTKHHRSIAQQARAHSRAARAIAFAALLLLTSLTACAMQTTQDFDSTAWKSQRGVAFEDNTRIYMTGALKQVIHVGMRRDDVIVLLGPPDYMKESETTSTDAYYLGISPYAADTEKYIIQYQDGKVISHHSVQG
;
A
#
# COMPACT_ATOMS: atom_id res chain seq x y z
N MET A 1 -21.16 -2.95 -41.30
CA MET A 1 -21.19 -1.47 -41.46
C MET A 1 -21.61 -0.84 -40.14
N THR A 2 -20.93 0.26 -39.75
CA THR A 2 -21.30 1.36 -38.81
C THR A 2 -21.70 1.01 -37.35
N LYS A 3 -20.86 1.23 -36.31
CA LYS A 3 -20.48 2.48 -35.57
C LYS A 3 -21.57 3.17 -34.73
N SER A 4 -21.21 3.46 -33.47
CA SER A 4 -21.58 4.64 -32.64
C SER A 4 -23.00 4.65 -32.02
N GLY A 5 -23.30 5.12 -30.80
CA GLY A 5 -22.60 5.88 -29.73
C GLY A 5 -23.63 6.12 -28.59
N ARG A 6 -23.23 6.15 -27.30
CA ARG A 6 -22.93 7.33 -26.44
C ARG A 6 -24.14 7.96 -25.67
N PHE A 7 -24.24 7.60 -24.37
CA PHE A 7 -24.49 8.39 -23.13
C PHE A 7 -25.81 9.15 -22.77
N HIS A 8 -26.15 9.02 -21.46
CA HIS A 8 -26.74 9.93 -20.44
C HIS A 8 -28.18 10.49 -20.55
N TYR A 9 -28.97 10.40 -19.46
CA TYR A 9 -29.20 11.50 -18.47
C TYR A 9 -29.93 11.02 -17.19
N ALA A 10 -29.88 11.84 -16.13
CA ALA A 10 -29.94 11.51 -14.70
C ALA A 10 -31.26 11.89 -13.96
N SER A 11 -31.21 11.74 -12.61
CA SER A 11 -32.02 12.34 -11.51
C SER A 11 -33.34 11.67 -11.10
N ALA A 12 -33.81 11.67 -9.84
CA ALA A 12 -33.29 11.88 -8.48
C ALA A 12 -34.44 11.54 -7.49
N HIS A 13 -34.11 11.16 -6.25
CA HIS A 13 -35.01 10.69 -5.17
C HIS A 13 -35.58 11.81 -4.25
N ALA A 14 -36.73 11.55 -3.57
CA ALA A 14 -37.06 11.82 -2.13
C ALA A 14 -38.55 11.46 -1.80
N LEU A 15 -38.92 10.47 -0.95
CA LEU A 15 -39.03 10.31 0.54
C LEU A 15 -40.41 10.62 1.22
N ARG A 16 -40.94 9.70 2.08
CA ARG A 16 -41.91 9.96 3.21
C ARG A 16 -41.88 8.81 4.28
N VAL A 17 -41.49 8.99 5.58
CA VAL A 17 -42.13 9.34 6.91
C VAL A 17 -42.95 8.24 7.67
N ILE A 18 -42.87 8.30 9.04
CA ILE A 18 -43.81 7.92 10.16
C ILE A 18 -43.57 6.49 10.74
N LYS A 19 -43.60 6.12 12.05
CA LYS A 19 -44.52 6.40 13.19
C LYS A 19 -44.12 5.73 14.53
N MET A 20 -44.63 6.26 15.65
CA MET A 20 -44.90 5.61 16.96
C MET A 20 -46.25 6.17 17.47
N ARG A 21 -46.89 5.72 18.56
CA ARG A 21 -47.37 4.41 19.07
C ARG A 21 -48.34 4.79 20.23
N GLU A 22 -49.43 4.03 20.38
CA GLU A 22 -50.35 3.85 21.53
C GLU A 22 -49.64 3.54 22.88
N TRP A 23 -50.21 3.48 24.09
CA TRP A 23 -51.55 3.63 24.74
C TRP A 23 -51.30 3.39 26.26
N SER A 24 -52.02 4.06 27.18
CA SER A 24 -52.62 3.48 28.41
C SER A 24 -53.13 4.51 29.42
N PRO A 25 -54.39 4.36 29.90
CA PRO A 25 -54.88 4.96 31.13
C PRO A 25 -55.23 3.90 32.18
N ASP A 26 -54.98 4.19 33.46
CA ASP A 26 -55.94 4.04 34.57
C ASP A 26 -55.29 4.54 35.88
N GLY A 27 -55.98 5.45 36.59
CA GLY A 27 -55.62 5.83 37.97
C GLY A 27 -55.50 7.32 38.33
N GLN A 28 -56.56 8.11 38.11
CA GLN A 28 -57.16 9.14 38.98
C GLN A 28 -56.29 10.25 39.71
N PRO A 29 -56.89 11.29 40.35
CA PRO A 29 -56.93 12.63 39.76
C PRO A 29 -56.37 13.76 40.67
N GLY A 30 -56.06 14.92 40.09
CA GLY A 30 -55.75 16.13 40.88
C GLY A 30 -55.60 17.38 40.01
N LYS A 31 -56.62 18.24 40.00
CA LYS A 31 -56.54 19.65 39.56
C LYS A 31 -55.80 20.47 40.64
N PRO A 32 -55.47 21.76 40.40
CA PRO A 32 -54.92 22.39 39.20
C PRO A 32 -53.69 23.25 39.57
N ASN A 33 -52.80 23.59 38.63
CA ASN A 33 -52.08 24.86 38.76
C ASN A 33 -51.60 25.45 37.44
N ARG A 34 -51.79 26.76 37.36
CA ARG A 34 -51.46 27.66 36.26
C ARG A 34 -49.94 27.88 36.27
N LEU A 35 -49.24 27.60 35.18
CA LEU A 35 -48.18 28.48 34.61
C LEU A 35 -47.60 27.90 33.30
N SER A 36 -47.49 28.81 32.33
CA SER A 36 -46.63 28.83 31.14
C SER A 36 -46.62 27.61 30.20
N LEU A 37 -47.08 27.82 28.97
CA LEU A 37 -46.11 27.73 27.88
C LEU A 37 -46.55 28.62 26.73
N THR A 38 -45.82 29.72 26.61
CA THR A 38 -45.76 30.56 25.43
C THR A 38 -45.54 29.69 24.19
N LYS A 39 -46.59 29.63 23.37
CA LYS A 39 -46.53 30.05 21.97
C LYS A 39 -45.40 29.39 21.16
N HIS A 40 -45.67 28.15 20.74
CA HIS A 40 -45.36 27.55 19.43
C HIS A 40 -44.57 28.39 18.39
N HIS A 41 -43.34 28.80 18.66
CA HIS A 41 -42.51 29.50 17.65
C HIS A 41 -41.01 29.21 17.75
N ARG A 42 -40.61 28.07 18.29
CA ARG A 42 -39.25 27.53 18.15
C ARG A 42 -39.29 26.06 17.81
N SER A 43 -39.50 25.76 16.53
CA SER A 43 -39.29 24.40 16.02
C SER A 43 -38.61 24.44 14.65
N ILE A 44 -39.00 25.35 13.77
CA ILE A 44 -38.51 25.30 12.38
C ILE A 44 -37.02 25.72 12.26
N ALA A 45 -36.59 26.75 13.00
CA ALA A 45 -35.21 27.26 12.88
C ALA A 45 -34.15 26.40 13.59
N GLN A 46 -34.51 25.68 14.67
CA GLN A 46 -33.58 24.77 15.35
C GLN A 46 -33.46 23.43 14.63
N GLN A 47 -34.54 22.96 14.01
CA GLN A 47 -34.56 21.71 13.25
C GLN A 47 -33.79 21.85 11.92
N ALA A 48 -33.81 23.00 11.27
CA ALA A 48 -32.97 23.26 10.08
C ALA A 48 -31.46 23.29 10.39
N ARG A 49 -31.04 23.71 11.59
CA ARG A 49 -29.61 23.82 11.95
C ARG A 49 -28.96 22.48 12.34
N ALA A 50 -29.73 21.53 12.88
CA ALA A 50 -29.22 20.21 13.23
C ALA A 50 -29.01 19.31 12.00
N HIS A 51 -29.91 19.39 11.01
CA HIS A 51 -29.82 18.62 9.78
C HIS A 51 -28.63 19.06 8.90
N SER A 52 -28.29 20.35 8.89
CA SER A 52 -27.16 20.90 8.12
C SER A 52 -25.77 20.57 8.68
N ARG A 53 -25.67 20.20 9.97
CA ARG A 53 -24.41 19.78 10.60
C ARG A 53 -24.16 18.27 10.43
N ALA A 54 -25.21 17.45 10.54
CA ALA A 54 -25.11 16.00 10.31
C ALA A 54 -24.90 15.64 8.83
N ALA A 55 -25.52 16.37 7.89
CA ALA A 55 -25.33 16.13 6.46
C ALA A 55 -23.90 16.46 5.98
N ARG A 56 -23.24 17.46 6.59
CA ARG A 56 -21.83 17.78 6.28
C ARG A 56 -20.86 16.74 6.82
N ALA A 57 -21.08 16.19 8.01
CA ALA A 57 -20.17 15.18 8.58
C ALA A 57 -20.20 13.85 7.79
N ILE A 58 -21.36 13.44 7.27
CA ILE A 58 -21.52 12.17 6.53
C ILE A 58 -20.99 12.29 5.09
N ALA A 59 -21.13 13.45 4.44
CA ALA A 59 -20.63 13.67 3.09
C ALA A 59 -19.10 13.61 2.98
N PHE A 60 -18.36 14.06 4.03
CA PHE A 60 -16.90 13.95 4.05
C PHE A 60 -16.41 12.52 4.32
N ALA A 61 -17.13 11.72 5.13
CA ALA A 61 -16.77 10.33 5.40
C ALA A 61 -16.97 9.41 4.19
N ALA A 62 -18.02 9.64 3.39
CA ALA A 62 -18.27 8.87 2.18
C ALA A 62 -17.30 9.24 1.04
N LEU A 63 -16.88 10.51 0.94
CA LEU A 63 -15.94 10.95 -0.09
C LEU A 63 -14.50 10.46 0.18
N LEU A 64 -14.11 10.29 1.45
CA LEU A 64 -12.80 9.75 1.85
C LEU A 64 -12.69 8.22 1.67
N LEU A 65 -13.81 7.48 1.66
CA LEU A 65 -13.80 6.02 1.45
C LEU A 65 -13.79 5.61 -0.03
N LEU A 66 -14.12 6.53 -0.95
CA LEU A 66 -14.15 6.29 -2.39
C LEU A 66 -12.85 6.62 -3.13
N THR A 67 -11.87 7.25 -2.47
CA THR A 67 -10.53 7.50 -3.05
C THR A 67 -9.53 6.35 -2.82
N SER A 68 -9.93 5.28 -2.14
CA SER A 68 -9.03 4.18 -1.77
C SER A 68 -8.79 3.16 -2.89
N LEU A 69 -9.40 3.33 -4.08
CA LEU A 69 -9.26 2.38 -5.17
C LEU A 69 -8.33 2.92 -6.26
N THR A 70 -7.24 2.18 -6.48
CA THR A 70 -6.33 2.22 -7.63
C THR A 70 -5.25 3.31 -7.67
N ALA A 71 -4.49 3.44 -6.59
CA ALA A 71 -3.05 3.49 -6.80
C ALA A 71 -2.56 2.05 -6.96
N CYS A 72 -2.90 1.41 -8.10
CA CYS A 72 -2.01 0.39 -8.62
C CYS A 72 -0.75 1.15 -8.98
N ALA A 73 0.17 1.29 -8.02
CA ALA A 73 1.56 1.42 -8.37
C ALA A 73 1.80 0.21 -9.27
N MET A 74 1.84 0.44 -10.59
CA MET A 74 2.54 -0.46 -11.48
C MET A 74 3.95 -0.46 -10.90
N GLN A 75 4.24 -1.38 -9.98
CA GLN A 75 5.59 -1.86 -9.78
C GLN A 75 5.97 -2.35 -11.16
N THR A 76 6.57 -1.46 -11.94
CA THR A 76 7.38 -1.85 -13.09
C THR A 76 8.47 -2.67 -12.46
N THR A 77 8.20 -3.97 -12.34
CA THR A 77 9.19 -4.97 -12.08
C THR A 77 10.15 -4.86 -13.25
N GLN A 78 11.20 -4.07 -13.06
CA GLN A 78 12.27 -4.01 -14.03
C GLN A 78 12.87 -5.40 -14.07
N ASP A 79 12.88 -6.02 -15.25
CA ASP A 79 13.54 -7.30 -15.44
C ASP A 79 15.02 -7.17 -15.04
N PHE A 80 15.57 -8.23 -14.47
CA PHE A 80 16.97 -8.24 -14.08
C PHE A 80 17.88 -8.30 -15.32
N ASP A 81 18.60 -7.22 -15.61
CA ASP A 81 19.58 -7.18 -16.69
C ASP A 81 20.91 -7.83 -16.26
N SER A 82 21.05 -9.11 -16.59
CA SER A 82 22.28 -9.88 -16.33
C SER A 82 23.53 -9.25 -16.95
N THR A 83 23.41 -8.65 -18.13
CA THR A 83 24.56 -8.08 -18.86
C THR A 83 25.05 -6.82 -18.17
N ALA A 84 24.13 -5.91 -17.83
CA ALA A 84 24.44 -4.70 -17.09
C ALA A 84 25.01 -5.01 -15.70
N TRP A 85 24.51 -6.05 -15.02
CA TRP A 85 25.04 -6.48 -13.73
C TRP A 85 26.49 -6.97 -13.83
N LYS A 86 26.76 -7.83 -14.83
CA LYS A 86 28.09 -8.40 -15.08
C LYS A 86 29.11 -7.34 -15.46
N SER A 87 28.71 -6.32 -16.22
CA SER A 87 29.61 -5.25 -16.65
C SER A 87 30.15 -4.39 -15.50
N GLN A 88 29.49 -4.40 -14.34
CA GLN A 88 29.96 -3.66 -13.15
C GLN A 88 31.09 -4.36 -12.39
N ARG A 89 31.49 -5.58 -12.80
CA ARG A 89 32.55 -6.31 -12.11
C ARG A 89 33.88 -5.57 -12.27
N GLY A 90 34.53 -5.24 -11.15
CA GLY A 90 35.81 -4.52 -11.13
C GLY A 90 35.69 -3.01 -11.37
N VAL A 91 34.47 -2.47 -11.50
CA VAL A 91 34.23 -1.03 -11.48
C VAL A 91 34.46 -0.49 -10.05
N ALA A 92 35.03 0.72 -9.94
CA ALA A 92 35.24 1.39 -8.66
C ALA A 92 33.92 1.59 -7.90
N PHE A 93 33.96 1.71 -6.57
CA PHE A 93 32.73 1.74 -5.75
C PHE A 93 31.85 2.96 -6.05
N GLU A 94 32.47 4.09 -6.37
CA GLU A 94 31.82 5.35 -6.73
C GLU A 94 31.02 5.25 -8.04
N ASP A 95 31.50 4.41 -8.97
CA ASP A 95 30.94 4.25 -10.31
C ASP A 95 30.09 2.98 -10.46
N ASN A 96 30.13 2.05 -9.49
CA ASN A 96 29.42 0.79 -9.55
C ASN A 96 27.92 1.01 -9.28
N THR A 97 27.09 0.70 -10.27
CA THR A 97 25.65 0.97 -10.23
C THR A 97 24.80 -0.26 -9.86
N ARG A 98 25.39 -1.38 -9.42
CA ARG A 98 24.65 -2.60 -9.08
C ARG A 98 23.60 -2.38 -7.98
N ILE A 99 23.81 -1.43 -7.08
CA ILE A 99 22.86 -1.12 -6.00
C ILE A 99 21.44 -0.85 -6.49
N TYR A 100 21.30 -0.19 -7.65
CA TYR A 100 20.01 0.13 -8.25
C TYR A 100 19.30 -1.08 -8.87
N MET A 101 20.00 -2.20 -9.05
CA MET A 101 19.48 -3.43 -9.62
C MET A 101 19.06 -4.46 -8.55
N THR A 102 19.35 -4.19 -7.27
CA THR A 102 19.12 -5.13 -6.15
C THR A 102 17.65 -5.52 -5.99
N GLY A 103 16.73 -4.62 -6.33
CA GLY A 103 15.29 -4.89 -6.32
C GLY A 103 14.91 -5.99 -7.32
N ALA A 104 15.40 -5.90 -8.55
CA ALA A 104 15.19 -6.92 -9.58
C ALA A 104 15.95 -8.22 -9.26
N LEU A 105 17.17 -8.11 -8.72
CA LEU A 105 17.99 -9.26 -8.32
C LEU A 105 17.27 -10.16 -7.30
N LYS A 106 16.62 -9.55 -6.29
CA LYS A 106 15.87 -10.29 -5.25
C LYS A 106 14.72 -11.13 -5.82
N GLN A 107 14.25 -10.83 -7.03
CA GLN A 107 13.16 -11.56 -7.67
C GLN A 107 13.64 -12.73 -8.54
N VAL A 108 14.92 -12.77 -8.90
CA VAL A 108 15.49 -13.81 -9.76
C VAL A 108 16.38 -14.79 -9.00
N ILE A 109 16.90 -14.42 -7.83
CA ILE A 109 17.59 -15.35 -6.92
C ILE A 109 16.58 -15.96 -5.97
N HIS A 110 16.60 -17.29 -5.88
CA HIS A 110 15.70 -18.05 -5.02
C HIS A 110 16.48 -19.06 -4.19
N VAL A 111 16.00 -19.30 -2.96
CA VAL A 111 16.47 -20.42 -2.13
C VAL A 111 16.29 -21.73 -2.90
N GLY A 112 17.32 -22.59 -2.86
CA GLY A 112 17.40 -23.86 -3.58
C GLY A 112 18.03 -23.78 -4.98
N MET A 113 18.22 -22.57 -5.54
CA MET A 113 18.90 -22.39 -6.82
C MET A 113 20.34 -22.91 -6.75
N ARG A 114 20.82 -23.58 -7.81
CA ARG A 114 22.21 -24.08 -7.84
C ARG A 114 23.16 -22.90 -7.99
N ARG A 115 24.31 -22.99 -7.33
CA ARG A 115 25.37 -21.97 -7.43
C ARG A 115 25.78 -21.73 -8.88
N ASP A 116 25.91 -22.78 -9.69
CA ASP A 116 26.23 -22.64 -11.12
C ASP A 116 25.23 -21.76 -11.86
N ASP A 117 23.93 -21.90 -11.57
CA ASP A 117 22.87 -21.09 -12.21
C ASP A 117 22.96 -19.62 -11.77
N VAL A 118 23.29 -19.39 -10.48
CA VAL A 118 23.57 -18.04 -9.96
C VAL A 118 24.79 -17.44 -10.66
N ILE A 119 25.87 -18.20 -10.86
CA ILE A 119 27.07 -17.72 -11.57
C ILE A 119 26.77 -17.45 -13.04
N VAL A 120 25.95 -18.28 -13.71
CA VAL A 120 25.48 -18.00 -15.08
C VAL A 120 24.70 -16.69 -15.12
N LEU A 121 23.88 -16.39 -14.11
CA LEU A 121 23.07 -15.18 -14.05
C LEU A 121 23.88 -13.92 -13.67
N LEU A 122 24.76 -14.01 -12.69
CA LEU A 122 25.43 -12.85 -12.07
C LEU A 122 26.88 -12.68 -12.52
N GLY A 123 27.46 -13.71 -13.15
CA GLY A 123 28.90 -13.81 -13.32
C GLY A 123 29.63 -14.16 -12.02
N PRO A 124 30.97 -14.26 -12.07
CA PRO A 124 31.79 -14.56 -10.90
C PRO A 124 31.62 -13.50 -9.80
N PRO A 125 31.60 -13.90 -8.52
CA PRO A 125 31.56 -12.95 -7.42
C PRO A 125 32.82 -12.09 -7.37
N ASP A 126 32.73 -10.98 -6.64
CA ASP A 126 33.90 -10.14 -6.34
C ASP A 126 34.74 -10.75 -5.22
N TYR A 127 34.09 -11.42 -4.27
CA TYR A 127 34.74 -12.21 -3.23
C TYR A 127 33.98 -13.51 -2.98
N MET A 128 34.72 -14.59 -2.71
CA MET A 128 34.18 -15.91 -2.43
C MET A 128 34.85 -16.48 -1.18
N LYS A 129 34.06 -17.11 -0.33
CA LYS A 129 34.53 -17.97 0.77
C LYS A 129 33.90 -19.34 0.63
N GLU A 130 34.70 -20.39 0.69
CA GLU A 130 34.22 -21.77 0.54
C GLU A 130 34.73 -22.65 1.68
N SER A 131 33.99 -23.69 2.00
CA SER A 131 34.25 -24.74 2.99
C SER A 131 33.64 -26.04 2.46
N GLU A 132 33.83 -27.18 3.15
CA GLU A 132 33.43 -28.49 2.61
C GLU A 132 31.96 -28.57 2.13
N THR A 133 31.03 -27.97 2.89
CA THR A 133 29.59 -28.04 2.60
C THR A 133 28.93 -26.68 2.43
N THR A 134 29.67 -25.58 2.64
CA THR A 134 29.12 -24.23 2.60
C THR A 134 29.98 -23.30 1.76
N SER A 135 29.35 -22.35 1.10
CA SER A 135 30.05 -21.26 0.42
C SER A 135 29.29 -19.95 0.55
N THR A 136 30.00 -18.85 0.34
CA THR A 136 29.44 -17.50 0.34
C THR A 136 30.04 -16.73 -0.81
N ASP A 137 29.16 -16.21 -1.66
CA ASP A 137 29.50 -15.30 -2.75
C ASP A 137 29.11 -13.88 -2.33
N ALA A 138 30.01 -12.93 -2.57
CA ALA A 138 29.78 -11.53 -2.31
C ALA A 138 29.96 -10.71 -3.59
N TYR A 139 28.99 -9.84 -3.85
CA TYR A 139 28.98 -8.90 -4.96
C TYR A 139 28.94 -7.47 -4.42
N TYR A 140 29.91 -6.65 -4.76
CA TYR A 140 29.90 -5.25 -4.38
C TYR A 140 28.84 -4.49 -5.17
N LEU A 141 28.07 -3.67 -4.46
CA LEU A 141 26.94 -2.92 -5.00
C LEU A 141 27.27 -1.47 -5.36
N GLY A 142 28.38 -0.95 -4.85
CA GLY A 142 28.75 0.46 -4.91
C GLY A 142 28.53 1.16 -3.56
N ILE A 143 28.52 2.50 -3.59
CA ILE A 143 28.22 3.34 -2.42
C ILE A 143 26.71 3.44 -2.23
N SER A 144 26.24 3.30 -0.99
CA SER A 144 24.82 3.45 -0.69
C SER A 144 24.34 4.88 -0.95
N PRO A 145 23.17 5.09 -1.58
CA PRO A 145 22.62 6.44 -1.74
C PRO A 145 22.11 7.03 -0.42
N TYR A 146 22.01 6.22 0.64
CA TYR A 146 21.47 6.60 1.94
C TYR A 146 22.54 6.66 3.05
N ALA A 147 23.68 6.00 2.85
CA ALA A 147 24.81 5.98 3.76
C ALA A 147 26.09 6.14 2.94
N ALA A 148 27.07 6.90 3.41
CA ALA A 148 28.34 7.09 2.69
C ALA A 148 29.27 5.86 2.72
N ASP A 149 28.69 4.66 2.89
CA ASP A 149 29.37 3.38 3.06
C ASP A 149 29.10 2.47 1.86
N THR A 150 30.01 1.52 1.64
CA THR A 150 29.86 0.51 0.58
C THR A 150 28.80 -0.52 0.95
N GLU A 151 28.03 -1.02 -0.02
CA GLU A 151 27.09 -2.12 0.20
C GLU A 151 27.52 -3.37 -0.58
N LYS A 152 27.18 -4.54 -0.04
CA LYS A 152 27.44 -5.84 -0.67
C LYS A 152 26.16 -6.65 -0.74
N TYR A 153 25.99 -7.42 -1.79
CA TYR A 153 25.00 -8.49 -1.86
C TYR A 153 25.67 -9.81 -1.55
N ILE A 154 25.18 -10.49 -0.53
CA ILE A 154 25.71 -11.75 -0.02
C ILE A 154 24.75 -12.87 -0.41
N ILE A 155 25.28 -13.95 -0.99
CA ILE A 155 24.55 -15.18 -1.27
C ILE A 155 25.27 -16.31 -0.53
N GLN A 156 24.55 -17.01 0.34
CA GLN A 156 25.07 -18.15 1.07
C GLN A 156 24.53 -19.44 0.48
N TYR A 157 25.39 -20.45 0.42
CA TYR A 157 25.07 -21.76 -0.11
C TYR A 157 25.37 -22.85 0.90
N GLN A 158 24.58 -23.93 0.81
CA GLN A 158 24.84 -25.21 1.44
C GLN A 158 24.69 -26.30 0.36
N ASP A 159 25.67 -27.19 0.27
CA ASP A 159 25.71 -28.28 -0.72
C ASP A 159 25.48 -27.78 -2.16
N GLY A 160 26.07 -26.62 -2.48
CA GLY A 160 25.98 -25.97 -3.79
C GLY A 160 24.63 -25.32 -4.12
N LYS A 161 23.71 -25.18 -3.15
CA LYS A 161 22.40 -24.55 -3.34
C LYS A 161 22.22 -23.32 -2.44
N VAL A 162 21.55 -22.30 -2.95
CA VAL A 162 21.26 -21.07 -2.19
C VAL A 162 20.43 -21.41 -0.95
N ILE A 163 20.88 -20.95 0.22
CA ILE A 163 20.13 -21.04 1.48
C ILE A 163 19.68 -19.67 1.98
N SER A 164 20.41 -18.60 1.63
CA SER A 164 20.03 -17.24 1.96
C SER A 164 20.66 -16.25 0.98
N HIS A 165 20.03 -15.09 0.82
CA HIS A 165 20.59 -13.98 0.06
C HIS A 165 20.04 -12.64 0.58
N HIS A 166 20.92 -11.66 0.75
CA HIS A 166 20.55 -10.35 1.30
C HIS A 166 21.64 -9.32 1.00
N SER A 167 21.32 -8.04 1.16
CA SER A 167 22.32 -6.97 1.12
C SER A 167 22.78 -6.60 2.53
N VAL A 168 24.04 -6.17 2.65
CA VAL A 168 24.72 -5.82 3.91
C VAL A 168 25.52 -4.54 3.69
N GLN A 169 25.40 -3.58 4.60
CA GLN A 169 26.29 -2.42 4.67
C GLN A 169 27.67 -2.85 5.18
N GLY A 170 28.72 -2.45 4.45
CA GLY A 170 30.11 -2.81 4.69
C GLY A 170 30.87 -1.82 5.55
#